data_AF-V5BP44-F1
#
_entry.id   AF-V5BP44-F1
#
_cell.length_a   1.000
_cell.length_b   1.000
_cell.length_c   1.000
_cell.angle_alpha   90.00
_cell.angle_beta   90.00
_cell.angle_gamma   90.00
#
_symmetry.space_group_name_H-M   'P 1'
#
loop_
_entity.id
_entity.type
_entity.pdbx_description
1 polymer ?
#
loop_
_entity_poly.entity_id
_entity_poly.type
_entity_poly.pdbx_seq_one_letter_code
_entity_poly.pdbx_strand_id
1 'polypeptide(L)'
;MGELSLFVIEVTLSLTVSGFVIFTLSKDLYQLILELCGTEARAKFWISYLNVMLVITPLLTVFIFGKSGIVSEASFIFFKSALGCILTGMFLSLGAIGFQIMQSIPKKGLQADNPWQSNPQE
;
A
#
# COMPACT_ATOMS: atom_id res chain seq x y z
N MET A 1 -21.57 -12.22 24.76
CA MET A 1 -21.15 -11.20 23.76
C MET A 1 -20.95 -11.94 22.45
N GLY A 2 -21.61 -11.52 21.37
CA GLY A 2 -21.62 -12.27 20.11
C GLY A 2 -20.26 -12.26 19.41
N GLU A 3 -19.95 -13.28 18.63
CA GLU A 3 -18.70 -13.42 17.85
C GLU A 3 -18.49 -12.24 16.88
N LEU A 4 -19.60 -11.72 16.35
CA LEU A 4 -19.62 -10.49 15.55
C LEU A 4 -19.03 -9.29 16.29
N SER A 5 -19.25 -9.17 17.61
CA SER A 5 -18.71 -8.06 18.39
C SER A 5 -17.20 -8.15 18.53
N LEU A 6 -16.64 -9.35 18.74
CA LEU A 6 -15.19 -9.55 18.82
C LEU A 6 -14.51 -9.23 17.48
N PHE A 7 -15.11 -9.70 16.37
CA PHE A 7 -14.61 -9.40 15.03
C PHE A 7 -14.63 -7.90 14.72
N VAL A 8 -15.73 -7.21 15.04
CA VAL A 8 -15.84 -5.76 14.82
C VAL A 8 -14.83 -4.99 15.67
N ILE A 9 -14.59 -5.41 16.93
CA ILE A 9 -13.57 -4.79 17.79
C ILE A 9 -12.18 -4.99 17.19
N GLU A 10 -11.86 -6.19 16.72
CA GLU A 10 -10.56 -6.52 16.13
C GLU A 10 -10.30 -5.71 14.84
N VAL A 11 -11.30 -5.61 13.97
CA VAL A 11 -11.25 -4.79 12.75
C VAL A 11 -11.10 -3.31 13.09
N THR A 12 -11.87 -2.81 14.06
CA THR A 12 -11.84 -1.39 14.47
C THR A 12 -10.49 -1.03 15.11
N LEU A 13 -9.95 -1.91 15.95
CA LEU A 13 -8.65 -1.71 16.58
C LEU A 13 -7.54 -1.66 15.52
N SER A 14 -7.55 -2.59 14.57
CA SER A 14 -6.57 -2.59 13.48
C SER A 14 -6.70 -1.37 12.59
N LEU A 15 -7.93 -0.97 12.22
CA LEU A 15 -8.17 0.27 11.47
C LEU A 15 -7.66 1.50 12.21
N THR A 16 -7.81 1.54 13.53
CA THR A 16 -7.34 2.66 14.36
C THR A 16 -5.82 2.73 14.40
N VAL A 17 -5.15 1.59 14.65
CA VAL A 17 -3.68 1.51 14.68
C VAL A 17 -3.10 1.78 13.30
N SER A 18 -3.67 1.17 12.25
CA SER A 18 -3.33 1.43 10.85
C SER A 18 -3.48 2.91 10.52
N GLY A 19 -4.64 3.50 10.79
CA GLY A 19 -4.92 4.90 10.52
C GLY A 19 -3.95 5.83 11.25
N PHE A 20 -3.59 5.49 12.49
CA PHE A 20 -2.60 6.25 13.25
C PHE A 20 -1.21 6.18 12.62
N VAL A 21 -0.74 4.99 12.26
CA VAL A 21 0.55 4.79 11.59
C VAL A 21 0.57 5.49 10.23
N ILE A 22 -0.50 5.35 9.44
CA ILE A 22 -0.68 6.06 8.17
C ILE A 22 -0.56 7.56 8.40
N PHE A 23 -1.35 8.12 9.33
CA PHE A 23 -1.34 9.54 9.58
C PHE A 23 0.05 10.08 9.97
N THR A 24 0.82 9.29 10.73
CA THR A 24 2.20 9.64 11.06
C THR A 24 3.13 9.55 9.85
N LEU A 25 3.06 8.50 9.05
CA LEU A 25 3.99 8.23 7.95
C LEU A 25 3.63 8.98 6.66
N SER A 26 2.36 9.31 6.42
CA SER A 26 1.92 9.98 5.19
C SER A 26 2.59 11.34 5.01
N LYS A 27 2.98 12.01 6.10
CA LYS A 27 3.73 13.28 6.04
C LYS A 27 5.16 13.06 5.53
N ASP A 28 5.88 12.11 6.09
CA ASP A 28 7.25 11.79 5.67
C ASP A 28 7.29 11.20 4.25
N LEU A 29 6.33 10.33 3.91
CA LEU A 29 6.18 9.78 2.56
C LEU A 29 5.98 10.89 1.52
N TYR A 30 5.22 11.94 1.85
CA TYR A 30 4.99 13.05 0.93
C TYR A 30 6.27 13.78 0.56
N GLN A 31 7.10 14.07 1.56
CA GLN A 31 8.34 14.78 1.34
C GLN A 31 9.32 13.93 0.52
N LEU A 32 9.45 12.64 0.84
CA LEU A 32 10.28 11.69 0.09
C LEU A 32 9.84 11.54 -1.37
N ILE A 33 8.54 11.37 -1.62
CA ILE A 33 8.01 11.17 -2.98
C ILE A 33 8.14 12.46 -3.79
N LEU A 34 7.96 13.63 -3.17
CA LEU A 34 8.16 14.92 -3.84
C LEU A 34 9.61 15.07 -4.33
N GLU A 35 10.60 14.78 -3.48
CA GLU A 35 12.00 14.86 -3.87
C GLU A 35 12.37 13.82 -4.94
N LEU A 36 11.83 12.60 -4.84
CA LEU A 36 12.10 11.52 -5.79
C LEU A 36 11.45 11.73 -7.16
N CYS A 37 10.25 12.32 -7.22
CA CYS A 37 9.49 12.41 -8.47
C CYS A 37 9.63 13.75 -9.19
N GLY A 38 10.12 14.79 -8.50
CA GLY A 38 10.38 16.13 -9.06
C GLY A 38 9.17 16.84 -9.69
N THR A 39 7.98 16.24 -9.65
CA THR A 39 6.75 16.69 -10.31
C THR A 39 5.55 16.45 -9.39
N GLU A 40 4.81 17.52 -9.08
CA GLU A 40 3.70 17.49 -8.11
C GLU A 40 2.57 16.52 -8.52
N ALA A 41 2.33 16.37 -9.82
CA ALA A 41 1.28 15.49 -10.35
C ALA A 41 1.55 14.01 -10.07
N ARG A 42 2.81 13.57 -10.17
CA ARG A 42 3.20 12.18 -9.90
C ARG A 42 3.26 11.91 -8.39
N ALA A 43 3.68 12.89 -7.61
CA ALA A 43 3.72 12.77 -6.15
C ALA A 43 2.32 12.58 -5.55
N LYS A 44 1.32 13.34 -6.00
CA LYS A 44 -0.08 13.15 -5.54
C LYS A 44 -0.65 11.78 -5.87
N PHE A 45 -0.34 11.23 -7.05
CA PHE A 45 -0.78 9.89 -7.42
C PHE A 45 -0.20 8.82 -6.49
N TRP A 46 1.12 8.85 -6.28
CA TRP A 46 1.81 7.89 -5.40
C TRP A 46 1.36 7.98 -3.94
N ILE A 47 1.05 9.18 -3.45
CA ILE A 47 0.48 9.39 -2.12
C ILE A 47 -0.87 8.70 -1.98
N SER A 48 -1.77 8.92 -2.94
CA SER A 48 -3.10 8.34 -2.90
C SER A 48 -3.03 6.81 -2.98
N TYR A 49 -2.13 6.28 -3.80
CA TYR A 49 -1.85 4.86 -3.91
C TYR A 49 -1.33 4.25 -2.59
N LEU A 50 -0.35 4.89 -1.95
CA LEU A 50 0.24 4.42 -0.71
C LEU A 50 -0.75 4.49 0.46
N ASN A 51 -1.57 5.54 0.52
CA ASN A 51 -2.65 5.63 1.52
C ASN A 51 -3.62 4.46 1.39
N VAL A 52 -4.07 4.14 0.16
CA VAL A 52 -4.99 3.02 -0.08
C VAL A 52 -4.33 1.69 0.29
N MET A 53 -3.08 1.47 -0.11
CA MET A 53 -2.33 0.26 0.24
C MET A 53 -2.17 0.09 1.74
N LEU A 54 -1.79 1.16 2.47
CA LEU A 54 -1.59 1.09 3.91
C LEU A 54 -2.88 0.83 4.70
N VAL A 55 -4.06 1.17 4.15
CA VAL A 55 -5.35 0.79 4.75
C VAL A 55 -5.68 -0.67 4.45
N ILE A 56 -5.48 -1.11 3.21
CA ILE A 56 -5.82 -2.47 2.77
C ILE A 56 -4.94 -3.52 3.46
N THR A 57 -3.65 -3.26 3.66
CA THR A 57 -2.70 -4.21 4.28
C THR A 57 -3.12 -4.69 5.67
N PRO A 58 -3.36 -3.83 6.68
CA PRO A 58 -3.76 -4.23 8.02
C PRO A 58 -5.19 -4.79 8.08
N LEU A 59 -6.08 -4.36 7.18
CA LEU A 59 -7.36 -5.02 6.97
C LEU A 59 -7.14 -6.48 6.54
N LEU A 60 -6.27 -6.73 5.56
CA LEU A 60 -5.87 -8.08 5.16
C LEU A 60 -5.29 -8.87 6.33
N THR A 61 -4.43 -8.24 7.14
CA THR A 61 -3.80 -8.88 8.30
C THR A 61 -4.84 -9.33 9.31
N VAL A 62 -5.83 -8.50 9.65
CA VAL A 62 -6.94 -8.91 10.54
C VAL A 62 -7.76 -10.04 9.92
N PHE A 63 -7.99 -10.02 8.62
CA PHE A 63 -8.73 -11.11 7.99
C PHE A 63 -7.96 -12.43 8.04
N ILE A 64 -6.64 -12.42 7.79
CA ILE A 64 -5.80 -13.62 7.79
C ILE A 64 -5.49 -14.11 9.21
N PHE A 65 -5.06 -13.21 10.09
CA PHE A 65 -4.62 -13.54 11.46
C PHE A 65 -5.73 -13.44 12.50
N GLY A 66 -6.88 -12.88 12.15
CA GLY A 66 -7.98 -12.66 13.08
C GLY A 66 -8.50 -13.96 13.65
N LYS A 67 -8.25 -14.15 14.93
CA LYS A 67 -8.52 -15.38 15.69
C LYS A 67 -9.97 -15.42 16.19
N SER A 68 -10.86 -14.63 15.60
CA SER A 68 -12.30 -14.59 15.91
C SER A 68 -13.09 -15.80 15.38
N GLY A 69 -12.41 -16.88 14.97
CA GLY A 69 -13.02 -18.11 14.42
C GLY A 69 -12.89 -19.35 15.31
N ILE A 70 -12.80 -19.19 16.64
CA ILE A 70 -12.69 -20.34 17.56
C ILE A 70 -14.05 -21.03 17.80
N VAL A 71 -15.17 -20.44 17.36
CA VAL A 71 -16.50 -21.05 17.43
C VAL A 71 -17.22 -20.97 16.08
N SER A 72 -18.00 -22.02 15.80
CA SER A 72 -18.20 -22.62 14.48
C SER A 72 -19.58 -22.30 13.90
N GLU A 73 -19.74 -21.08 13.37
CA GLU A 73 -20.92 -20.69 12.59
C GLU A 73 -20.56 -20.70 11.09
N ALA A 74 -21.11 -21.64 10.33
CA ALA A 74 -20.76 -21.84 8.91
C ALA A 74 -20.91 -20.56 8.08
N SER A 75 -21.94 -19.74 8.35
CA SER A 75 -22.22 -18.49 7.64
C SER A 75 -21.13 -17.42 7.82
N PHE A 76 -20.45 -17.38 8.97
CA PHE A 76 -19.42 -16.39 9.25
C PHE A 76 -18.12 -16.68 8.49
N ILE A 77 -17.78 -17.97 8.34
CA ILE A 77 -16.60 -18.41 7.59
C ILE A 77 -16.73 -18.03 6.11
N PHE A 78 -17.92 -18.17 5.52
CA PHE A 78 -18.14 -17.76 4.12
C PHE A 78 -17.97 -16.25 3.94
N PHE A 79 -18.51 -15.43 4.84
CA PHE A 79 -18.37 -13.98 4.78
C PHE A 79 -16.92 -13.53 4.94
N LYS A 80 -16.21 -14.12 5.92
CA LYS A 80 -14.79 -13.85 6.15
C LYS A 80 -13.94 -14.21 4.93
N SER A 81 -14.21 -15.37 4.32
CA SER A 81 -13.50 -15.85 3.13
C SER A 81 -13.78 -14.97 1.90
N ALA A 82 -15.04 -14.59 1.66
CA ALA A 82 -15.41 -13.73 0.54
C ALA A 82 -14.75 -12.34 0.63
N LEU A 83 -14.81 -11.70 1.80
CA LEU A 83 -14.14 -10.42 2.03
C LEU A 83 -12.61 -10.55 1.92
N GLY A 84 -12.03 -11.62 2.46
CA GLY A 84 -10.61 -11.91 2.32
C GLY A 84 -10.16 -12.04 0.86
N CYS A 85 -10.93 -12.76 0.03
CA CYS A 85 -10.67 -12.88 -1.41
C CYS A 85 -10.77 -11.53 -2.14
N ILE A 86 -11.80 -10.73 -1.87
CA ILE A 86 -11.98 -9.42 -2.51
C ILE A 86 -10.84 -8.47 -2.13
N LEU A 87 -10.49 -8.40 -0.84
CA LEU A 87 -9.39 -7.58 -0.34
C LEU A 87 -8.05 -7.99 -0.95
N THR A 88 -7.78 -9.30 -1.02
CA THR A 88 -6.54 -9.83 -1.62
C THR A 88 -6.47 -9.52 -3.11
N GLY A 89 -7.58 -9.65 -3.83
CA GLY A 89 -7.67 -9.29 -5.24
C GLY A 89 -7.44 -7.80 -5.48
N MET A 90 -8.02 -6.92 -4.66
CA MET A 90 -7.78 -5.47 -4.73
C MET A 90 -6.31 -5.14 -4.44
N PHE A 91 -5.72 -5.78 -3.43
CA PHE A 91 -4.30 -5.60 -3.10
C PHE A 91 -3.39 -6.03 -4.26
N LEU A 92 -3.65 -7.19 -4.88
CA LEU A 92 -2.88 -7.66 -6.03
C LEU A 92 -3.01 -6.72 -7.24
N SER A 93 -4.23 -6.27 -7.53
CA SER A 93 -4.50 -5.36 -8.66
C SER A 93 -3.78 -4.03 -8.49
N LEU A 94 -3.88 -3.42 -7.30
CA LEU A 94 -3.15 -2.21 -6.96
C LEU A 94 -1.64 -2.45 -7.05
N GLY A 95 -1.14 -3.56 -6.50
CA GLY A 95 0.27 -3.93 -6.54
C GLY A 95 0.82 -4.02 -7.96
N ALA A 96 0.06 -4.62 -8.87
CA ALA A 96 0.42 -4.72 -10.28
C ALA A 96 0.50 -3.34 -10.96
N ILE A 97 -0.44 -2.44 -10.66
CA ILE A 97 -0.45 -1.07 -11.18
C ILE A 97 0.79 -0.32 -10.67
N GLY A 98 1.08 -0.38 -9.36
CA GLY A 98 2.25 0.26 -8.77
C GLY A 98 3.56 -0.26 -9.36
N PHE A 99 3.66 -1.58 -9.59
CA PHE A 99 4.83 -2.21 -10.21
C PHE A 99 5.03 -1.77 -11.66
N GLN A 100 3.96 -1.76 -12.48
CA GLN A 100 4.00 -1.27 -13.86
C GLN A 100 4.49 0.19 -13.93
N ILE A 101 3.99 1.04 -13.03
CA ILE A 101 4.40 2.45 -12.98
C ILE A 101 5.88 2.56 -12.59
N MET A 102 6.34 1.81 -11.58
CA MET A 102 7.75 1.78 -11.16
C MET A 102 8.68 1.40 -12.32
N GLN A 103 8.29 0.42 -13.14
CA GLN A 103 9.05 0.01 -14.32
C GLN A 103 9.03 1.06 -15.44
N SER A 104 7.95 1.83 -15.54
CA SER A 104 7.79 2.90 -16.53
C SER A 104 8.56 4.19 -16.20
N ILE A 105 9.25 4.27 -15.06
CA ILE A 105 10.19 5.36 -14.76
C ILE A 105 11.54 5.00 -15.39
N PRO A 106 11.87 5.50 -16.60
CA PRO A 106 13.21 5.33 -17.13
C PRO A 106 14.21 5.98 -16.17
N LYS A 107 15.25 5.24 -15.78
CA LYS A 107 16.45 5.77 -15.12
C LYS A 107 17.13 6.76 -16.07
N LYS A 108 16.60 7.97 -16.22
CA LYS A 108 17.21 9.06 -16.96
C LYS A 108 18.03 9.88 -15.98
N GLY A 109 19.22 9.39 -15.62
CA GLY A 109 20.05 10.07 -14.62
C GLY A 109 21.46 9.55 -14.40
N LEU A 110 22.01 8.72 -15.29
CA LEU A 110 23.45 8.40 -15.28
C LEU A 110 24.01 8.51 -16.71
N GLN A 111 23.82 9.69 -17.32
CA GLN A 111 24.50 10.06 -18.57
C GLN A 111 24.45 11.58 -18.78
N ALA A 112 25.07 12.33 -17.88
CA ALA A 112 25.50 13.73 -18.01
C ALA A 112 26.02 14.10 -16.61
N ASP A 113 27.29 13.91 -16.28
CA ASP A 113 28.42 14.65 -16.83
C ASP A 113 29.75 13.92 -16.54
N ASN A 114 30.34 13.22 -17.51
CA ASN A 114 31.78 13.02 -17.46
C ASN A 114 32.43 14.20 -18.23
N PRO A 115 33.06 15.18 -17.55
CA PRO A 115 33.71 16.31 -18.20
C PRO A 115 34.91 15.93 -19.10
N TRP A 116 35.21 14.63 -19.24
CA TRP A 116 36.34 14.08 -19.99
C TRP A 116 35.97 13.53 -21.37
N GLN A 117 34.74 13.70 -21.87
CA GLN A 117 34.46 13.52 -23.31
C GLN A 117 34.98 14.74 -24.11
N SER A 118 36.25 15.08 -23.96
CA SER A 118 36.97 15.84 -24.99
C SER A 118 37.27 14.88 -26.13
N ASN A 119 36.45 14.96 -27.18
CA ASN A 119 36.72 14.37 -28.48
C ASN A 119 38.05 14.93 -29.03
N PRO A 120 39.10 14.13 -29.27
CA PRO A 120 40.23 14.56 -30.07
C PRO A 120 39.90 14.28 -31.54
N GLN A 121 39.23 15.22 -32.18
CA GLN A 121 39.20 15.32 -33.64
C GLN A 121 39.65 16.75 -33.98
N GLU A 122 40.93 16.84 -34.37
CA GLU A 122 41.56 17.75 -35.36
C GLU A 122 43.04 18.00 -34.99
#